data_AF-A0A8H4XLY2-F1
#
_entry.id   AF-A0A8H4XLY2-F1
#
_cell.length_a   1.000
_cell.length_b   1.000
_cell.length_c   1.000
_cell.angle_alpha   90.00
_cell.angle_beta   90.00
_cell.angle_gamma   90.00
#
_symmetry.space_group_name_H-M   'P 1'
#
loop_
_entity.id
_entity.type
_entity.pdbx_description
1 polymer ?
#
loop_
_entity_poly.entity_id
_entity_poly.type
_entity_poly.pdbx_seq_one_letter_code
_entity_poly.pdbx_strand_id
1 'polypeptide(L)'
;MFGCLGDAAKSPTAPVHSGTVFLGELNDMDPFTAALIKRAVILVGCIFVILFVERIGRRRLCLIVGSMCAASLMIMGGLGTITPKQTDVSKGILAMTILFPMFYTIGFGSTMQIVKLELPHTSLRDKSVMTHWSAANVCNFLTTFNLPYLLLTPGANLAPKVGFIYGGISVIIIVLMFFFMPGMTNRSLEEIDEMMEAKVRAWRTRDRPIRTMITWLSQLLIQPPYRLEVVWLGVETNRSQQW
;
A
#
# COMPACT_ATOMS: atom_id res chain seq x y z
N MET A 1 8.10 5.42 42.27
CA MET A 1 8.73 4.77 41.09
C MET A 1 8.35 5.44 39.75
N PHE A 2 7.93 6.71 39.75
CA PHE A 2 7.57 7.47 38.53
C PHE A 2 8.54 8.62 38.20
N GLY A 3 9.61 8.81 39.01
CA GLY A 3 10.58 9.89 38.83
C GLY A 3 11.78 9.56 37.93
N CYS A 4 12.14 8.28 37.76
CA CYS A 4 13.38 7.90 37.06
C CYS A 4 13.24 7.73 35.53
N LEU A 5 12.06 7.96 34.95
CA LEU A 5 11.83 7.88 33.50
C LEU A 5 12.17 9.18 32.76
N GLY A 6 12.21 10.32 33.47
CA GLY A 6 12.56 11.62 32.88
C GLY A 6 14.06 11.74 32.58
N ASP A 7 14.91 11.22 33.46
CA ASP A 7 16.37 11.37 33.33
C ASP A 7 17.00 10.40 32.32
N ALA A 8 16.32 9.29 32.01
CA ALA A 8 16.80 8.32 31.02
C ALA A 8 16.70 8.84 29.57
N ALA A 9 15.83 9.83 29.31
CA ALA A 9 15.71 10.47 27.99
C ALA A 9 16.92 11.33 27.63
N LYS A 10 17.82 11.62 28.58
CA LYS A 10 19.00 12.48 28.37
C LYS A 10 20.32 11.72 28.19
N SER A 11 20.29 10.38 28.22
CA SER A 11 21.49 9.55 27.99
C SER A 11 21.57 9.10 26.52
N PRO A 12 22.73 9.25 25.84
CA PRO A 12 22.90 8.92 24.42
C PRO A 12 22.87 7.40 24.11
N THR A 13 22.44 6.57 25.07
CA THR A 13 22.45 5.11 24.98
C THR A 13 21.14 4.47 25.48
N ALA A 14 20.02 5.18 25.40
CA ALA A 14 18.72 4.52 25.56
C ALA A 14 18.53 3.51 24.41
N PRO A 15 18.00 2.30 24.64
CA PRO A 15 17.82 1.31 23.59
C PRO A 15 16.80 1.82 22.57
N VAL A 16 17.30 2.37 21.46
CA VAL A 16 16.56 3.11 20.41
C VAL A 16 15.72 2.15 19.55
N HIS A 17 14.73 1.50 20.14
CA HIS A 17 13.87 0.54 19.44
C HIS A 17 12.68 1.20 18.73
N SER A 18 12.56 2.52 18.74
CA SER A 18 11.39 3.20 18.19
C SER A 18 11.77 4.52 17.55
N GLY A 19 11.42 4.67 16.26
CA GLY A 19 11.62 5.91 15.48
C GLY A 19 10.92 7.15 16.04
N THR A 20 10.28 7.06 17.21
CA THR A 20 9.79 8.20 18.01
C THR A 20 10.91 8.94 18.73
N VAL A 21 12.03 8.29 19.07
CA VAL A 21 13.20 8.97 19.68
C VAL A 21 13.89 9.88 18.66
N PHE A 22 13.98 9.43 17.40
CA PHE A 22 14.48 10.24 16.28
C PHE A 22 13.63 11.50 16.02
N LEU A 23 12.34 11.49 16.37
CA LEU A 23 11.47 12.66 16.24
C LEU A 23 11.65 13.65 17.41
N GLY A 24 12.05 13.16 18.59
CA GLY A 24 12.37 13.99 19.75
C GLY A 24 13.66 14.81 19.54
N GLU A 25 14.64 14.24 18.84
CA GLU A 25 15.91 14.92 18.52
C GLU A 25 15.77 16.05 17.48
N LEU A 26 14.68 16.08 16.71
CA LEU A 26 14.53 17.04 15.59
C LEU A 26 13.76 18.31 15.94
N ASN A 27 12.99 18.34 17.04
CA ASN A 27 12.10 19.47 17.33
C ASN A 27 11.76 19.67 18.82
N ASP A 28 12.57 19.15 19.76
CA ASP A 28 12.36 19.30 21.21
C ASP A 28 10.96 18.88 21.69
N MET A 29 10.29 17.98 20.97
CA MET A 29 8.97 17.46 21.36
C MET A 29 9.12 16.16 22.14
N ASP A 30 8.39 16.04 23.25
CA ASP A 30 8.33 14.80 24.00
C ASP A 30 7.94 13.62 23.10
N PRO A 31 8.68 12.49 23.12
CA PRO A 31 8.40 11.32 22.28
C PRO A 31 6.96 10.78 22.44
N PHE A 32 6.37 10.97 23.62
CA PHE A 32 4.99 10.60 23.92
C PHE A 32 3.99 11.42 23.10
N THR A 33 4.17 12.75 23.02
CA THR A 33 3.31 13.65 22.25
C THR A 33 3.37 13.35 20.77
N ALA A 34 4.57 13.08 20.23
CA ALA A 34 4.75 12.68 18.84
C ALA A 34 4.05 11.33 18.53
N ALA A 35 4.10 10.37 19.46
CA ALA A 35 3.38 9.11 19.33
C ALA A 35 1.86 9.32 19.36
N LEU A 36 1.35 10.15 20.27
CA LEU A 36 -0.09 10.45 20.38
C LEU A 36 -0.64 11.09 19.10
N ILE A 37 0.06 12.10 18.56
CA ILE A 37 -0.32 12.76 17.29
C ILE A 37 -0.38 11.73 16.17
N LYS A 38 0.64 10.88 16.05
CA LYS A 38 0.69 9.82 15.03
C LYS A 38 -0.50 8.86 15.14
N ARG A 39 -0.87 8.44 16.35
CA ARG A 39 -2.03 7.56 16.58
C ARG A 39 -3.35 8.26 16.24
N ALA A 40 -3.50 9.53 16.59
CA ALA A 40 -4.69 10.31 16.25
C ALA A 40 -4.88 10.45 14.74
N VAL A 41 -3.81 10.75 13.99
CA VAL A 41 -3.85 10.85 12.53
C VAL A 41 -4.22 9.51 11.88
N ILE A 42 -3.73 8.39 12.41
CA ILE A 42 -4.11 7.06 11.94
C ILE A 42 -5.61 6.79 12.13
N LEU A 43 -6.20 7.19 13.27
CA LEU A 43 -7.64 7.04 13.51
C LEU A 43 -8.48 7.79 12.49
N VAL A 44 -8.08 9.01 12.13
CA VAL A 44 -8.73 9.78 11.05
C VAL A 44 -8.65 9.03 9.72
N GLY A 45 -7.48 8.44 9.42
CA GLY A 45 -7.30 7.58 8.25
C GLY A 45 -8.24 6.38 8.23
N CYS A 46 -8.46 5.71 9.37
CA CYS A 46 -9.41 4.59 9.47
C CYS A 46 -10.85 5.02 9.14
N ILE A 47 -11.31 6.15 9.69
CA ILE A 47 -12.64 6.68 9.41
C ILE A 47 -12.80 6.98 7.91
N PHE A 48 -11.77 7.55 7.29
CA PHE A 48 -11.76 7.83 5.85
C PHE A 48 -11.93 6.55 5.01
N VAL A 49 -11.24 5.46 5.36
CA VAL A 49 -11.41 4.18 4.64
C VAL A 49 -12.84 3.69 4.69
N ILE A 50 -13.44 3.67 5.89
CA ILE A 50 -14.79 3.13 6.09
C ILE A 50 -15.79 3.84 5.15
N LEU A 51 -15.65 5.15 4.98
CA LEU A 51 -16.56 5.94 4.14
C LEU A 51 -16.27 5.83 2.63
N PHE A 52 -15.00 5.69 2.24
CA PHE A 52 -14.60 5.82 0.83
C PHE A 52 -14.27 4.49 0.13
N VAL A 53 -14.08 3.40 0.87
CA VAL A 53 -13.66 2.11 0.29
C VAL A 53 -14.71 1.53 -0.67
N GLU A 54 -15.98 1.69 -0.34
CA GLU A 54 -17.09 1.19 -1.17
C GLU A 54 -17.30 2.06 -2.43
N ARG A 55 -17.09 3.38 -2.32
CA ARG A 55 -17.35 4.33 -3.41
C ARG A 55 -16.23 4.39 -4.46
N ILE A 56 -14.97 4.35 -4.03
CA ILE A 56 -13.81 4.48 -4.93
C ILE A 56 -13.43 3.11 -5.54
N GLY A 57 -13.77 2.03 -4.85
CA GLY A 57 -13.38 0.68 -5.20
C GLY A 57 -11.98 0.33 -4.72
N ARG A 58 -11.84 -0.91 -4.24
CA ARG A 58 -10.65 -1.41 -3.51
C ARG A 58 -9.35 -1.28 -4.32
N ARG A 59 -9.36 -1.68 -5.59
CA ARG A 59 -8.16 -1.63 -6.45
C ARG A 59 -7.68 -0.21 -6.71
N ARG A 60 -8.60 0.71 -7.03
CA ARG A 60 -8.25 2.12 -7.32
C ARG A 60 -7.72 2.80 -6.06
N LEU A 61 -8.37 2.56 -4.92
CA LEU A 61 -7.94 3.09 -3.62
C LEU A 61 -6.53 2.62 -3.27
N CYS A 62 -6.22 1.33 -3.40
CA CYS A 62 -4.89 0.81 -3.11
C CYS A 62 -3.80 1.36 -4.04
N LEU A 63 -4.07 1.54 -5.34
CA LEU A 63 -3.09 2.10 -6.27
C LEU A 63 -2.85 3.59 -6.04
N ILE A 64 -3.92 4.38 -5.83
CA ILE A 64 -3.81 5.83 -5.58
C ILE A 64 -3.09 6.05 -4.25
N VAL A 65 -3.58 5.45 -3.17
CA VAL A 65 -3.02 5.66 -1.83
C VAL A 65 -1.65 5.01 -1.70
N GLY A 66 -1.42 3.89 -2.39
CA GLY A 66 -0.09 3.29 -2.51
C GLY A 66 0.91 4.24 -3.16
N SER A 67 0.53 4.92 -4.25
CA SER A 67 1.38 5.91 -4.90
C SER A 67 1.67 7.12 -4.01
N MET A 68 0.69 7.59 -3.22
CA MET A 68 0.88 8.67 -2.24
C MET A 68 1.82 8.25 -1.10
N CYS A 69 1.71 6.99 -0.65
CA CYS A 69 2.60 6.40 0.33
C CYS A 69 4.05 6.36 -0.19
N ALA A 70 4.26 5.85 -1.41
CA ALA A 70 5.58 5.85 -2.06
C ALA A 70 6.14 7.27 -2.24
N ALA A 71 5.31 8.22 -2.68
CA ALA A 71 5.70 9.61 -2.83
C ALA A 71 6.14 10.23 -1.49
N SER A 72 5.38 10.02 -0.40
CA SER A 72 5.75 10.53 0.93
C SER A 72 7.09 9.98 1.44
N LEU A 73 7.39 8.70 1.19
CA LEU A 73 8.68 8.10 1.54
C LEU A 73 9.84 8.64 0.69
N MET A 74 9.61 8.86 -0.62
CA MET A 74 10.61 9.43 -1.52
C MET A 74 10.89 10.90 -1.19
N ILE A 75 9.87 11.68 -0.82
CA ILE A 75 10.00 13.07 -0.35
C ILE A 75 10.78 13.11 0.97
N MET A 76 10.46 12.22 1.91
CA MET A 76 11.20 12.08 3.18
C MET A 76 12.69 11.76 2.93
N GLY A 77 12.97 10.82 2.03
CA GLY A 77 14.34 10.49 1.61
C GLY A 77 15.07 11.67 0.96
N GLY A 78 14.38 12.40 0.06
CA GLY A 78 14.91 13.57 -0.65
C GLY A 78 15.24 14.73 0.26
N LEU A 79 14.34 15.09 1.18
CA LEU A 79 14.60 16.09 2.23
C LEU A 79 15.80 15.71 3.09
N GLY A 80 16.04 14.40 3.25
CA GLY A 80 17.20 13.86 3.94
C GLY A 80 18.57 14.04 3.27
N THR A 81 18.61 14.51 2.03
CA THR A 81 19.87 14.78 1.29
C THR A 81 20.31 16.23 1.34
N ILE A 82 19.43 17.15 1.74
CA ILE A 82 19.70 18.58 1.80
C ILE A 82 20.58 18.86 3.03
N THR A 83 21.79 19.39 2.77
CA THR A 83 22.74 19.85 3.80
C THR A 83 23.10 21.29 3.47
N PRO A 84 23.02 22.27 4.40
CA PRO A 84 22.76 22.15 5.84
C PRO A 84 21.30 21.90 6.22
N LYS A 85 21.06 21.26 7.37
CA LYS A 85 19.73 21.06 7.94
C LYS A 85 19.15 22.39 8.40
N GLN A 86 18.42 23.07 7.53
CA GLN A 86 17.59 24.21 7.91
C GLN A 86 16.40 23.73 8.75
N THR A 87 15.93 24.57 9.66
CA THR A 87 14.78 24.29 10.54
C THR A 87 13.52 23.90 9.77
N ASP A 88 13.32 24.45 8.58
CA ASP A 88 12.18 24.14 7.70
C ASP A 88 12.25 22.73 7.11
N VAL A 89 13.46 22.23 6.80
CA VAL A 89 13.67 20.87 6.27
C VAL A 89 13.35 19.82 7.34
N SER A 90 13.75 20.06 8.60
CA SER A 90 13.43 19.18 9.73
C SER A 90 11.92 19.09 9.99
N LYS A 91 11.20 20.21 9.91
CA LYS A 91 9.73 20.24 10.01
C LYS A 91 9.07 19.46 8.87
N GLY A 92 9.60 19.57 7.65
CA GLY A 92 9.14 18.80 6.50
C GLY A 92 9.30 17.29 6.69
N ILE A 93 10.44 16.84 7.22
CA ILE A 93 10.70 15.42 7.52
C ILE A 93 9.73 14.90 8.60
N LEU A 94 9.49 15.69 9.65
CA LEU A 94 8.54 15.37 10.71
C LEU A 94 7.11 15.21 10.16
N ALA A 95 6.65 16.17 9.35
CA ALA A 95 5.33 16.13 8.73
C ALA A 95 5.13 14.87 7.86
N MET A 96 6.12 14.54 7.02
CA MET A 96 6.07 13.34 6.17
C MET A 96 6.09 12.04 6.98
N THR A 97 6.81 12.01 8.11
CA THR A 97 6.84 10.84 9.02
C THR A 97 5.50 10.59 9.71
N ILE A 98 4.69 11.64 9.92
CA ILE A 98 3.34 11.54 10.51
C ILE A 98 2.28 11.22 9.43
N LEU A 99 2.45 11.73 8.21
CA LEU A 99 1.53 11.48 7.10
C LEU A 99 1.67 10.08 6.49
N PHE A 100 2.89 9.54 6.40
CA PHE A 100 3.12 8.20 5.84
C PHE A 100 2.26 7.10 6.49
N PRO A 101 2.19 6.97 7.84
CA PRO A 101 1.34 5.97 8.50
C PRO A 101 -0.16 6.13 8.19
N MET A 102 -0.63 7.34 7.91
CA MET A 102 -2.02 7.59 7.49
C MET A 102 -2.30 6.93 6.15
N PHE A 103 -1.49 7.24 5.14
CA PHE A 103 -1.63 6.65 3.80
C PHE A 103 -1.44 5.14 3.84
N TYR A 104 -0.47 4.65 4.62
CA TYR A 104 -0.27 3.22 4.80
C TYR A 104 -1.52 2.53 5.36
N THR A 105 -2.15 3.11 6.39
CA THR A 105 -3.37 2.56 6.99
C THR A 105 -4.51 2.53 5.99
N ILE A 106 -4.68 3.62 5.23
CA ILE A 106 -5.76 3.74 4.26
C ILE A 106 -5.63 2.69 3.14
N GLY A 107 -4.43 2.53 2.57
CA GLY A 107 -4.21 1.64 1.42
C GLY A 107 -3.92 0.19 1.79
N PHE A 108 -2.86 -0.05 2.55
CA PHE A 108 -2.38 -1.39 2.87
C PHE A 108 -2.93 -1.92 4.20
N GLY A 109 -3.15 -1.04 5.18
CA GLY A 109 -3.61 -1.42 6.52
C GLY A 109 -5.04 -1.97 6.53
N SER A 110 -5.96 -1.31 5.83
CA SER A 110 -7.36 -1.73 5.81
C SER A 110 -7.74 -2.47 4.53
N THR A 111 -7.54 -1.88 3.35
CA THR A 111 -8.09 -2.44 2.10
C THR A 111 -7.49 -3.80 1.73
N MET A 112 -6.18 -4.01 1.91
CA MET A 112 -5.53 -5.31 1.63
C MET A 112 -6.03 -6.44 2.55
N GLN A 113 -6.43 -6.10 3.78
CA GLN A 113 -6.97 -7.06 4.73
C GLN A 113 -8.34 -7.59 4.31
N ILE A 114 -9.08 -6.82 3.51
CA ILE A 114 -10.34 -7.28 2.93
C ILE A 114 -10.06 -8.04 1.63
N VAL A 115 -9.14 -7.55 0.80
CA VAL A 115 -8.75 -8.18 -0.48
C VAL A 115 -8.25 -9.61 -0.28
N LYS A 116 -7.46 -9.89 0.76
CA LYS A 116 -6.96 -11.24 1.07
C LYS A 116 -8.07 -12.26 1.39
N LEU A 117 -9.25 -11.79 1.80
CA LEU A 117 -10.40 -12.65 2.10
C LEU A 117 -11.28 -12.87 0.87
N GLU A 118 -11.24 -11.97 -0.10
CA GLU A 118 -12.07 -12.03 -1.32
C GLU A 118 -11.40 -12.74 -2.49
N LEU A 119 -10.06 -12.73 -2.54
CA LEU A 119 -9.29 -13.38 -3.61
C LEU A 119 -9.30 -14.92 -3.59
N PRO A 120 -9.20 -15.61 -2.43
CA PRO A 120 -9.11 -17.06 -2.44
C PRO A 120 -10.49 -17.70 -2.55
N HIS A 121 -10.56 -18.81 -3.30
CA HIS A 121 -11.73 -19.67 -3.36
C HIS A 121 -12.17 -20.06 -1.94
N THR A 122 -13.48 -20.09 -1.71
CA THR A 122 -14.08 -20.21 -0.36
C THR A 122 -13.52 -21.39 0.43
N SER A 123 -13.30 -22.54 -0.22
CA SER A 123 -12.74 -23.76 0.41
C SER A 123 -11.25 -23.69 0.80
N LEU A 124 -10.48 -22.78 0.18
CA LEU A 124 -9.02 -22.63 0.38
C LEU A 124 -8.66 -21.33 1.09
N ARG A 125 -9.66 -20.57 1.55
CA ARG A 125 -9.50 -19.26 2.18
C ARG A 125 -8.58 -19.30 3.39
N ASP A 126 -8.80 -20.25 4.31
CA ASP A 126 -8.05 -20.31 5.56
C ASP A 126 -6.56 -20.60 5.33
N LYS A 127 -6.23 -21.52 4.41
CA LYS A 127 -4.84 -21.83 4.03
C LYS A 127 -4.16 -20.61 3.40
N SER A 128 -4.86 -19.91 2.50
CA SER A 128 -4.34 -18.72 1.82
C SER A 128 -4.07 -17.56 2.80
N VAL A 129 -4.99 -17.35 3.74
CA VAL A 129 -4.86 -16.34 4.80
C VAL A 129 -3.70 -16.67 5.73
N MET A 130 -3.51 -17.94 6.09
CA MET A 130 -2.37 -18.37 6.90
C MET A 130 -1.03 -18.11 6.20
N THR A 131 -0.91 -18.45 4.91
CA THR A 131 0.30 -18.16 4.11
C THR A 131 0.55 -16.66 3.99
N HIS A 132 -0.50 -15.85 3.86
CA HIS A 132 -0.36 -14.39 3.86
C HIS A 132 0.24 -13.88 5.18
N TRP A 133 -0.31 -14.32 6.32
CA TRP A 133 0.17 -13.88 7.64
C TRP A 133 1.59 -14.36 7.94
N SER A 134 1.95 -15.58 7.56
CA SER A 134 3.32 -16.07 7.76
C SER A 134 4.33 -15.26 6.96
N ALA A 135 4.05 -14.99 5.67
CA ALA A 135 4.89 -14.14 4.84
C ALA A 135 4.99 -12.70 5.38
N ALA A 136 3.85 -12.11 5.80
CA ALA A 136 3.81 -10.76 6.36
C ALA A 136 4.64 -10.63 7.64
N ASN A 137 4.58 -11.63 8.54
CA ASN A 137 5.36 -11.62 9.77
C ASN A 137 6.86 -11.77 9.52
N VAL A 138 7.28 -12.58 8.54
CA VAL A 138 8.69 -12.68 8.13
C VAL A 138 9.20 -11.34 7.59
N CYS A 139 8.44 -10.68 6.71
CA CYS A 139 8.80 -9.36 6.20
C CYS A 139 8.84 -8.29 7.32
N ASN A 140 7.92 -8.36 8.28
CA ASN A 140 7.89 -7.45 9.42
C ASN A 140 9.10 -7.66 10.36
N PHE A 141 9.48 -8.92 10.59
CA PHE A 141 10.69 -9.27 11.34
C PHE A 141 11.94 -8.71 10.66
N LEU A 142 12.10 -8.95 9.34
CA LEU A 142 13.23 -8.41 8.58
C LEU A 142 13.27 -6.88 8.65
N THR A 143 12.13 -6.22 8.50
CA THR A 143 12.06 -4.75 8.56
C THR A 143 12.45 -4.22 9.94
N THR A 144 11.88 -4.81 11.00
CA THR A 144 12.16 -4.41 12.39
C THR A 144 13.60 -4.68 12.80
N PHE A 145 14.20 -5.77 12.29
CA PHE A 145 15.60 -6.09 12.53
C PHE A 145 16.55 -5.13 11.81
N ASN A 146 16.29 -4.80 10.53
CA ASN A 146 17.18 -3.93 9.74
C ASN A 146 17.05 -2.43 10.09
N LEU A 147 15.88 -1.99 10.55
CA LEU A 147 15.61 -0.57 10.86
C LEU A 147 16.59 0.08 11.84
N PRO A 148 16.90 -0.50 13.03
CA PRO A 148 17.84 0.10 13.96
C PRO A 148 19.27 0.16 13.39
N TYR A 149 19.72 -0.84 12.61
CA TYR A 149 21.05 -0.82 11.99
C TYR A 149 21.19 0.24 10.89
N LEU A 150 20.10 0.58 10.20
CA LEU A 150 20.09 1.63 9.18
C LEU A 150 20.07 3.04 9.79
N LEU A 151 19.50 3.19 10.97
CA LEU A 151 19.32 4.48 11.65
C LEU A 151 20.45 4.84 12.62
N LEU A 152 21.09 3.86 13.28
CA LEU A 152 22.09 4.10 14.34
C LEU A 152 23.54 3.86 13.87
N THR A 153 24.47 4.58 14.49
CA THR A 153 25.93 4.34 14.46
C THR A 153 26.29 3.20 15.42
N PRO A 154 27.19 2.25 15.10
CA PRO A 154 28.19 2.21 14.01
C PRO A 154 27.69 1.67 12.66
N GLY A 155 26.38 1.58 12.46
CA GLY A 155 25.77 1.19 11.19
C GLY A 155 25.82 2.27 10.10
N ALA A 156 25.00 2.11 9.07
CA ALA A 156 25.09 2.90 7.83
C ALA A 156 24.73 4.40 7.98
N ASN A 157 24.20 4.83 9.13
CA ASN A 157 23.86 6.24 9.45
C ASN A 157 23.08 6.94 8.32
N LEU A 158 22.09 6.25 7.73
CA LEU A 158 21.31 6.81 6.63
C LEU A 158 20.27 7.84 7.13
N ALA A 159 19.97 7.89 8.43
CA ALA A 159 19.04 8.84 9.03
C ALA A 159 17.75 8.98 8.16
N PRO A 160 17.30 10.14 7.64
CA PRO A 160 16.10 10.21 6.79
C PRO A 160 16.24 9.57 5.39
N LYS A 161 17.46 9.30 4.90
CA LYS A 161 17.70 8.70 3.57
C LYS A 161 17.18 7.25 3.45
N VAL A 162 16.87 6.61 4.58
CA VAL A 162 16.19 5.31 4.63
C VAL A 162 14.86 5.33 3.84
N GLY A 163 14.24 6.50 3.70
CA GLY A 163 13.05 6.70 2.87
C GLY A 163 13.23 6.32 1.40
N PHE A 164 14.44 6.41 0.83
CA PHE A 164 14.68 5.97 -0.56
C PHE A 164 14.66 4.45 -0.74
N ILE A 165 15.13 3.70 0.26
CA ILE A 165 15.17 2.24 0.19
C ILE A 165 13.74 1.70 0.25
N TYR A 166 12.99 2.09 1.28
CA TYR A 166 11.60 1.65 1.43
C TYR A 166 10.67 2.28 0.40
N GLY A 167 10.94 3.53 -0.03
CA GLY A 167 10.26 4.18 -1.15
C GLY A 167 10.44 3.40 -2.44
N GLY A 168 11.67 3.01 -2.80
CA GLY A 168 11.95 2.21 -3.99
C GLY A 168 11.26 0.84 -3.96
N ILE A 169 11.32 0.13 -2.83
CA ILE A 169 10.62 -1.15 -2.65
C ILE A 169 9.11 -0.96 -2.79
N SER A 170 8.55 0.12 -2.24
CA SER A 170 7.11 0.40 -2.34
C SER A 170 6.65 0.64 -3.78
N VAL A 171 7.45 1.31 -4.62
CA VAL A 171 7.15 1.50 -6.04
C VAL A 171 7.09 0.17 -6.78
N ILE A 172 8.06 -0.72 -6.54
CA ILE A 172 8.07 -2.07 -7.13
C ILE A 172 6.80 -2.84 -6.73
N ILE A 173 6.42 -2.79 -5.45
CA ILE A 173 5.20 -3.44 -4.96
C ILE A 173 3.95 -2.88 -5.64
N ILE A 174 3.86 -1.56 -5.85
CA ILE A 174 2.71 -0.94 -6.54
C ILE A 174 2.62 -1.42 -8.00
N VAL A 175 3.75 -1.54 -8.69
CA VAL A 175 3.81 -2.08 -10.06
C VAL A 175 3.35 -3.53 -10.08
N LEU A 176 3.85 -4.37 -9.16
CA LEU A 176 3.40 -5.75 -9.03
C LEU A 176 1.91 -5.84 -8.71
N MET A 177 1.41 -5.02 -7.80
CA MET A 177 -0.02 -4.95 -7.49
C MET A 177 -0.85 -4.58 -8.70
N PHE A 178 -0.38 -3.66 -9.55
CA PHE A 178 -1.09 -3.32 -10.77
C PHE A 178 -1.28 -4.51 -11.72
N PHE A 179 -0.27 -5.38 -11.83
CA PHE A 179 -0.33 -6.58 -12.68
C PHE A 179 -1.10 -7.73 -12.06
N PHE A 180 -0.93 -7.99 -10.76
CA PHE A 180 -1.47 -9.18 -10.10
C PHE A 180 -2.84 -8.97 -9.45
N MET A 181 -3.27 -7.72 -9.18
CA MET A 181 -4.55 -7.46 -8.52
C MET A 181 -5.70 -7.29 -9.52
N PRO A 182 -6.65 -8.24 -9.59
CA PRO A 182 -7.87 -8.07 -10.39
C PRO A 182 -8.79 -7.01 -9.78
N GLY A 183 -9.68 -6.45 -10.60
CA GLY A 183 -10.74 -5.57 -10.08
C GLY A 183 -11.82 -6.41 -9.37
N MET A 184 -12.08 -6.14 -8.09
CA MET A 184 -13.07 -6.88 -7.27
C MET A 184 -14.28 -6.03 -6.83
N THR A 185 -14.42 -4.82 -7.36
CA THR A 185 -15.51 -3.91 -6.96
C THR A 185 -16.84 -4.36 -7.58
N ASN A 186 -17.90 -4.45 -6.76
CA ASN A 186 -19.27 -4.80 -7.15
C ASN A 186 -19.42 -6.18 -7.83
N ARG A 187 -18.70 -7.21 -7.35
CA ARG A 187 -18.82 -8.58 -7.84
C ARG A 187 -19.15 -9.53 -6.69
N SER A 188 -19.92 -10.58 -6.97
CA SER A 188 -20.16 -11.65 -6.00
C SER A 188 -18.88 -12.51 -5.84
N LEU A 189 -18.77 -13.24 -4.73
CA LEU A 189 -17.65 -14.17 -4.52
C LEU A 189 -17.61 -15.26 -5.59
N GLU A 190 -18.78 -15.74 -6.02
CA GLU A 190 -18.92 -16.74 -7.08
C GLU A 190 -18.42 -16.21 -8.43
N GLU A 191 -18.75 -14.96 -8.79
CA GLU A 191 -18.25 -14.32 -10.01
C GLU A 191 -16.73 -14.14 -9.99
N ILE A 192 -16.14 -13.88 -8.82
CA ILE A 192 -14.69 -13.79 -8.68
C ILE A 192 -14.04 -15.16 -8.92
N ASP A 193 -14.62 -16.23 -8.37
CA ASP A 193 -14.14 -17.60 -8.56
C ASP A 193 -14.19 -18.02 -10.03
N GLU A 194 -15.29 -17.73 -10.76
CA GLU A 194 -15.40 -17.99 -12.20
C GLU A 194 -14.32 -17.26 -13.02
N MET A 195 -14.02 -16.00 -12.69
CA MET A 195 -12.96 -15.25 -13.38
C MET A 195 -11.57 -15.82 -13.14
N MET A 196 -11.33 -16.36 -11.94
CA MET A 196 -10.06 -17.00 -11.57
C MET A 196 -9.90 -18.34 -12.30
N GLU A 197 -10.98 -19.12 -12.43
CA GLU A 197 -11.01 -20.35 -13.22
C GLU A 197 -10.78 -20.09 -14.71
N ALA A 198 -11.39 -19.04 -15.25
CA ALA A 198 -11.16 -18.57 -16.62
C ALA A 198 -9.75 -17.95 -16.84
N LYS A 199 -8.89 -17.90 -15.81
CA LYS A 199 -7.51 -17.36 -15.84
C LYS A 199 -7.43 -15.97 -16.48
N VAL A 200 -8.41 -15.11 -16.20
CA VAL A 200 -8.44 -13.78 -16.77
C VAL A 200 -7.30 -12.95 -16.21
N ARG A 201 -6.49 -12.35 -17.09
CA ARG A 201 -5.38 -11.47 -16.70
C ARG A 201 -5.87 -10.32 -15.82
N ALA A 202 -5.30 -10.19 -14.62
CA ALA A 202 -5.73 -9.24 -13.60
C ALA A 202 -5.72 -7.76 -14.03
N TRP A 203 -4.90 -7.36 -15.01
CA TRP A 203 -4.92 -5.99 -15.55
C TRP A 203 -6.00 -5.72 -16.61
N ARG A 204 -6.66 -6.76 -17.15
CA ARG A 204 -7.68 -6.66 -18.21
C ARG A 204 -9.11 -6.71 -17.68
N THR A 205 -9.31 -7.03 -16.40
CA THR A 205 -10.63 -7.15 -15.75
C THR A 205 -11.40 -5.84 -15.54
N ARG A 206 -10.93 -4.74 -16.14
CA ARG A 206 -11.47 -3.39 -15.98
C ARG A 206 -12.83 -3.23 -16.67
N ASP A 207 -13.82 -2.85 -15.88
CA ASP A 207 -15.11 -2.25 -16.26
C ASP A 207 -16.00 -3.05 -17.25
N ARG A 208 -15.84 -4.38 -17.36
CA ARG A 208 -16.76 -5.21 -18.15
C ARG A 208 -17.78 -5.93 -17.26
N PRO A 209 -19.11 -5.76 -17.50
CA PRO A 209 -20.13 -6.57 -16.86
C PRO A 209 -19.97 -8.03 -17.30
N ILE A 210 -20.15 -8.98 -16.37
CA ILE A 210 -19.87 -10.42 -16.52
C ILE A 210 -20.47 -10.99 -17.82
N ARG A 211 -21.67 -10.53 -18.19
CA ARG A 211 -22.39 -10.93 -19.42
C ARG A 211 -21.57 -10.71 -20.68
N THR A 212 -20.79 -9.63 -20.76
CA THR A 212 -19.92 -9.32 -21.90
C THR A 212 -18.59 -10.08 -21.86
N MET A 213 -18.14 -10.51 -20.68
CA MET A 213 -16.88 -11.25 -20.54
C MET A 213 -17.08 -12.74 -20.79
N ILE A 214 -18.17 -13.33 -20.28
CA ILE A 214 -18.55 -14.72 -20.54
C ILE A 214 -18.95 -14.90 -22.00
N THR A 215 -19.69 -13.97 -22.62
CA THR A 215 -19.95 -14.02 -24.07
C THR A 215 -18.69 -13.85 -24.90
N TRP A 216 -17.73 -13.02 -24.48
CA TRP A 216 -16.45 -12.88 -25.18
C TRP A 216 -15.55 -14.11 -25.00
N LEU A 217 -15.56 -14.75 -23.83
CA LEU A 217 -14.81 -15.98 -23.54
C LEU A 217 -15.43 -17.22 -24.20
N SER A 218 -16.77 -17.35 -24.21
CA SER A 218 -17.46 -18.37 -24.99
C SER A 218 -17.25 -18.14 -26.49
N GLN A 219 -17.24 -16.89 -26.95
CA GLN A 219 -16.79 -16.51 -28.30
C GLN A 219 -15.29 -16.70 -28.55
N LEU A 220 -14.46 -17.05 -27.57
CA LEU A 220 -13.05 -17.38 -27.81
C LEU A 220 -12.76 -18.87 -27.73
N LEU A 221 -13.48 -19.58 -26.86
CA LEU A 221 -13.36 -21.03 -26.73
C LEU A 221 -14.09 -21.80 -27.86
N ILE A 222 -15.03 -21.15 -28.58
CA ILE A 222 -15.88 -21.81 -29.61
C ILE A 222 -15.51 -21.41 -31.06
N GLN A 223 -14.61 -20.46 -31.30
CA GLN A 223 -14.40 -19.99 -32.69
C GLN A 223 -13.35 -20.81 -33.46
N PRO A 224 -13.73 -21.54 -34.53
CA PRO A 224 -12.77 -21.97 -35.54
C PRO A 224 -12.14 -20.76 -36.26
N PRO A 225 -10.91 -20.89 -36.81
CA PRO A 225 -10.01 -19.78 -37.13
C PRO A 225 -10.46 -18.80 -38.25
N TYR A 226 -11.64 -18.96 -38.86
CA TYR A 226 -12.07 -18.15 -40.01
C TYR A 226 -13.02 -16.98 -39.67
N ARG A 227 -13.51 -16.84 -38.43
CA ARG A 227 -14.52 -15.80 -38.08
C ARG A 227 -13.94 -14.46 -37.59
N LEU A 228 -12.63 -14.25 -37.73
CA LEU A 228 -11.99 -13.01 -37.27
C LEU A 228 -12.30 -11.79 -38.15
N GLU A 229 -12.64 -11.97 -39.44
CA GLU A 229 -12.91 -10.83 -40.34
C GLU A 229 -14.24 -10.11 -40.06
N VAL A 230 -15.27 -10.82 -39.56
CA VAL A 230 -16.61 -10.25 -39.40
C VAL A 230 -16.73 -9.37 -38.13
N VAL A 231 -15.89 -9.62 -37.12
CA VAL A 231 -15.94 -8.88 -35.84
C VAL A 231 -15.23 -7.53 -35.93
N TRP A 232 -14.21 -7.40 -36.78
CA TRP A 232 -13.57 -6.10 -37.04
C TRP A 232 -14.54 -5.09 -37.65
N LEU A 233 -15.41 -5.53 -38.58
CA LEU A 233 -16.43 -4.69 -39.21
C LEU A 233 -17.52 -4.21 -38.23
N GLY A 234 -17.83 -4.97 -37.17
CA GLY A 234 -18.83 -4.57 -36.17
C GLY A 234 -18.35 -3.56 -35.14
N VAL A 235 -17.02 -3.44 -34.94
CA VAL A 235 -16.43 -2.49 -33.98
C VAL A 235 -16.27 -1.10 -34.60
N GLU A 236 -16.08 -1.00 -35.91
CA GLU A 236 -16.03 0.31 -36.60
C GLU A 236 -17.40 1.00 -36.66
N THR A 237 -18.50 0.26 -36.82
CA THR A 237 -19.83 0.86 -36.94
C THR A 237 -20.29 1.55 -35.65
N ASN A 238 -19.91 1.02 -34.47
CA ASN A 238 -20.34 1.60 -33.19
C ASN A 238 -19.53 2.84 -32.76
N ARG A 239 -18.43 3.16 -33.44
CA ARG A 239 -17.68 4.41 -33.20
C ARG A 239 -18.33 5.62 -33.90
N SER A 240 -19.31 5.40 -34.78
CA SER A 240 -20.01 6.46 -35.53
C SER A 240 -21.30 6.99 -34.87
N GLN A 241 -21.78 6.36 -33.78
CA GLN A 241 -23.04 6.72 -33.12
C GLN A 241 -22.87 7.37 -31.73
N GLN A 242 -21.66 7.80 -31.38
CA GLN A 242 -21.42 8.61 -30.17
C GLN A 242 -20.91 10.00 -30.56
N TRP A 243 -21.84 10.81 -31.10
CA TRP A 243 -21.86 12.27 -31.01
C TRP A 243 -23.21 12.67 -30.43
#